data_AF-A0A2N0NTB5-F1
#
_entry.id   AF-A0A2N0NTB5-F1
#
_cell.length_a   1.000
_cell.length_b   1.000
_cell.length_c   1.000
_cell.angle_alpha   90.00
_cell.angle_beta   90.00
_cell.angle_gamma   90.00
#
_symmetry.space_group_name_H-M   'P 1'
#
loop_
_entity.id
_entity.type
_entity.pdbx_description
1 polymer ?
#
loop_
_entity_poly.entity_id
_entity_poly.type
_entity_poly.pdbx_seq_one_letter_code
_entity_poly.pdbx_strand_id
1 'polypeptide(L)'
;MTLTISFHIFSSQVMKSSSCKVTRQEANINWMLACPNPTPIAFFRYIFPAHRVKATDKYRSTLNLALNTTDNQELRNKLKTMKETVDDARILRDWETWMQEKTAILVRRGVRNTNLNLHEEINTLSLR
;
A
#
# COMPACT_ATOMS: atom_id res chain seq x y z
N MET A 1 23.18 -49.47 -19.54
CA MET A 1 22.55 -48.13 -19.61
C MET A 1 21.33 -48.13 -18.71
N THR A 2 21.42 -47.50 -17.56
CA THR A 2 20.31 -47.24 -16.64
C THR A 2 20.65 -45.95 -15.90
N LEU A 3 19.90 -44.87 -16.15
CA LEU A 3 20.04 -43.58 -15.47
C LEU A 3 19.35 -43.67 -14.11
N THR A 4 20.10 -43.52 -13.02
CA THR A 4 19.55 -43.27 -11.68
C THR A 4 19.49 -41.76 -11.45
N ILE A 5 18.27 -41.22 -11.40
CA ILE A 5 17.97 -39.83 -11.07
C ILE A 5 18.17 -39.66 -9.55
N SER A 6 19.22 -38.96 -9.14
CA SER A 6 19.43 -38.53 -7.75
C SER A 6 18.52 -37.35 -7.43
N PHE A 7 17.40 -37.62 -6.75
CA PHE A 7 16.65 -36.57 -6.05
C PHE A 7 17.43 -36.13 -4.83
N HIS A 8 18.17 -35.02 -4.95
CA HIS A 8 18.61 -34.27 -3.78
C HIS A 8 17.38 -33.58 -3.18
N ILE A 9 16.88 -34.16 -2.09
CA ILE A 9 15.91 -33.54 -1.20
C ILE A 9 16.59 -32.29 -0.63
N PHE A 10 16.15 -31.13 -1.12
CA PHE A 10 16.50 -29.83 -0.56
C PHE A 10 16.02 -29.83 0.89
N SER A 11 16.97 -30.01 1.81
CA SER A 11 16.72 -29.95 3.24
C SER A 11 16.30 -28.52 3.56
N SER A 12 14.99 -28.29 3.56
CA SER A 12 14.35 -27.06 4.03
C SER A 12 14.79 -26.84 5.48
N GLN A 13 15.85 -26.06 5.66
CA GLN A 13 16.10 -25.38 6.91
C GLN A 13 14.89 -24.49 7.14
N VAL A 14 14.07 -24.94 8.09
CA VAL A 14 13.00 -24.18 8.73
C VAL A 14 13.64 -22.90 9.25
N MET A 15 13.59 -21.84 8.44
CA MET A 15 13.73 -20.49 8.97
C MET A 15 12.51 -20.30 9.88
N LYS A 16 12.73 -20.46 11.18
CA LYS A 16 11.86 -19.93 12.22
C LYS A 16 11.72 -18.44 11.93
N SER A 17 10.65 -18.05 11.26
CA SER A 17 10.30 -16.64 11.10
C SER A 17 9.94 -16.12 12.49
N SER A 18 10.90 -15.48 13.16
CA SER A 18 10.55 -14.54 14.21
C SER A 18 9.64 -13.51 13.56
N SER A 19 8.35 -13.47 13.94
CA SER A 19 7.45 -12.45 13.41
C SER A 19 7.90 -11.10 13.97
N CYS A 20 8.83 -10.44 13.28
CA CYS A 20 9.16 -9.06 13.55
C CYS A 20 7.87 -8.30 13.27
N LYS A 21 7.22 -7.80 14.33
CA LYS A 21 6.00 -7.01 14.18
C LYS A 21 6.39 -5.69 13.55
N VAL A 22 6.41 -5.65 12.22
CA VAL A 22 6.68 -4.43 11.47
C VAL A 22 5.67 -3.39 11.91
N THR A 23 6.15 -2.30 12.50
CA THR A 23 5.27 -1.23 12.95
C THR A 23 4.60 -0.59 11.73
N ARG A 24 3.41 0.01 11.90
CA ARG A 24 2.74 0.69 10.77
C ARG A 24 3.62 1.80 10.18
N GLN A 25 4.52 2.38 10.96
CA GLN A 25 5.48 3.37 10.50
C GLN A 25 6.57 2.74 9.63
N GLU A 26 7.17 1.64 10.07
CA GLU A 26 8.13 0.88 9.28
C GLU A 26 7.51 0.39 7.97
N ALA A 27 6.27 -0.07 7.99
CA ALA A 27 5.54 -0.46 6.77
C ALA A 27 5.38 0.71 5.78
N ASN A 28 5.16 1.93 6.29
CA ASN A 28 5.07 3.12 5.43
C ASN A 28 6.45 3.51 4.86
N ILE A 29 7.51 3.41 5.66
CA ILE A 29 8.89 3.69 5.23
C ILE A 29 9.31 2.68 4.17
N ASN A 30 9.13 1.38 4.45
CA ASN A 30 9.45 0.30 3.52
C ASN A 30 8.68 0.46 2.19
N TRP A 31 7.39 0.82 2.26
CA TRP A 31 6.63 1.14 1.06
C TRP A 31 7.21 2.33 0.30
N MET A 32 7.59 3.42 0.99
CA MET A 32 8.18 4.61 0.38
C MET A 32 9.49 4.29 -0.36
N LEU A 33 10.32 3.45 0.24
CA LEU A 33 11.61 3.01 -0.33
C LEU A 33 11.44 2.05 -1.51
N ALA A 34 10.43 1.16 -1.45
CA ALA A 34 10.16 0.20 -2.51
C ALA A 34 9.35 0.80 -3.68
N CYS A 35 8.62 1.89 -3.46
CA CYS A 35 7.73 2.47 -4.47
C CYS A 35 8.53 3.15 -5.61
N PRO A 36 8.27 2.78 -6.88
CA PRO A 36 8.92 3.43 -8.03
C PRO A 36 8.55 4.91 -8.18
N ASN A 37 7.40 5.35 -7.69
CA ASN A 37 7.03 6.76 -7.72
C ASN A 37 6.21 7.15 -6.48
N PRO A 38 6.89 7.51 -5.37
CA PRO A 38 6.25 7.74 -4.08
C PRO A 38 5.61 9.14 -3.98
N THR A 39 4.68 9.45 -4.88
CA THR A 39 3.92 10.72 -4.85
C THR A 39 2.92 10.75 -3.70
N PRO A 40 2.43 11.94 -3.28
CA PRO A 40 1.39 12.04 -2.27
C PRO A 40 0.15 11.21 -2.62
N ILE A 41 -0.34 11.29 -3.87
CA ILE A 41 -1.49 10.49 -4.31
C ILE A 41 -1.25 8.97 -4.20
N ALA A 42 -0.08 8.49 -4.60
CA ALA A 42 0.26 7.07 -4.49
C ALA A 42 0.29 6.63 -3.02
N PHE A 43 0.84 7.47 -2.15
CA PHE A 43 0.86 7.22 -0.72
C PHE A 43 -0.53 7.23 -0.08
N PHE A 44 -1.41 8.15 -0.49
CA PHE A 44 -2.80 8.20 0.01
C PHE A 44 -3.59 6.95 -0.40
N ARG A 45 -3.43 6.49 -1.64
CA ARG A 45 -4.01 5.22 -2.09
C ARG A 45 -3.54 4.04 -1.23
N TYR A 46 -2.26 4.04 -0.83
CA TYR A 46 -1.69 3.00 0.02
C TYR A 46 -2.22 3.03 1.47
N ILE A 47 -2.17 4.19 2.14
CA ILE A 47 -2.54 4.27 3.57
C ILE A 47 -4.04 4.40 3.83
N PHE A 48 -4.82 4.67 2.77
CA PHE A 48 -6.27 4.88 2.77
C PHE A 48 -6.74 5.87 3.87
N PRO A 49 -6.26 7.13 3.86
CA PRO A 49 -6.48 8.07 4.96
C PRO A 49 -7.92 8.59 5.02
N ALA A 50 -8.33 9.05 6.21
CA ALA A 50 -9.63 9.69 6.45
C ALA A 50 -9.56 11.23 6.42
N HIS A 51 -8.48 11.83 6.91
CA HIS A 51 -8.37 13.29 7.07
C HIS A 51 -7.13 13.83 6.37
N ARG A 52 -7.28 14.95 5.65
CA ARG A 52 -6.21 15.59 4.86
C ARG A 52 -4.98 15.89 5.68
N VAL A 53 -5.13 16.65 6.76
CA VAL A 53 -4.01 17.12 7.61
C VAL A 53 -3.17 15.94 8.08
N LYS A 54 -3.81 14.94 8.67
CA LYS A 54 -3.14 13.70 9.12
C LYS A 54 -2.47 12.93 7.99
N ALA A 55 -3.04 12.93 6.78
CA ALA A 55 -2.45 12.27 5.62
C ALA A 55 -1.19 13.00 5.14
N THR A 56 -1.27 14.33 5.03
CA THR A 56 -0.14 15.21 4.67
C THR A 56 1.01 15.07 5.66
N ASP A 57 0.72 15.17 6.96
CA ASP A 57 1.74 15.05 8.01
C ASP A 57 2.41 13.68 7.97
N LYS A 58 1.61 12.63 7.78
CA LYS A 58 2.13 11.26 7.69
C LYS A 58 3.00 11.06 6.44
N TYR A 59 2.61 11.62 5.30
CA TYR A 59 3.42 11.59 4.09
C TYR A 59 4.77 12.28 4.31
N ARG A 60 4.75 13.53 4.80
CA ARG A 60 5.96 14.33 5.06
C ARG A 60 6.89 13.64 6.08
N SER A 61 6.32 13.15 7.17
CA SER A 61 7.07 12.42 8.20
C SER A 61 7.71 11.15 7.63
N THR A 62 6.94 10.35 6.88
CA THR A 62 7.45 9.12 6.26
C THR A 62 8.55 9.41 5.24
N LEU A 63 8.39 10.45 4.42
CA LEU A 63 9.39 10.87 3.44
C LEU A 63 10.70 11.30 4.11
N ASN A 64 10.62 12.08 5.20
CA ASN A 64 11.80 12.48 5.96
C ASN A 64 12.50 11.29 6.62
N LEU A 65 11.73 10.33 7.16
CA LEU A 65 12.32 9.13 7.75
C LEU A 65 12.98 8.26 6.68
N ALA A 66 12.32 8.02 5.56
CA ALA A 66 12.89 7.29 4.43
C ALA A 66 14.20 7.92 3.92
N LEU A 67 14.26 9.26 3.83
CA LEU A 67 15.47 10.01 3.50
C LEU A 67 16.60 9.79 4.49
N ASN A 68 16.29 9.69 5.78
CA ASN A 68 17.29 9.48 6.83
C ASN A 68 17.76 8.02 6.91
N THR A 69 16.90 7.07 6.54
CA THR A 69 17.18 5.63 6.65
C THR A 69 17.85 5.03 5.41
N THR A 70 17.75 5.65 4.23
CA THR A 70 18.25 5.04 2.98
C THR A 70 19.75 5.27 2.75
N ASP A 71 20.52 4.20 2.57
CA ASP A 71 21.94 4.28 2.20
C ASP A 71 22.16 4.36 0.68
N ASN A 72 21.12 4.10 -0.12
CA ASN A 72 21.19 4.16 -1.57
C ASN A 72 21.11 5.62 -2.05
N GLN A 73 22.19 6.10 -2.67
CA GLN A 73 22.32 7.49 -3.11
C GLN A 73 21.30 7.90 -4.18
N GLU A 74 20.97 7.00 -5.12
CA GLU A 74 20.00 7.27 -6.18
C GLU A 74 18.58 7.43 -5.59
N LEU A 75 18.20 6.51 -4.71
CA LEU A 75 16.93 6.60 -3.98
C LEU A 75 16.88 7.86 -3.12
N ARG A 76 17.97 8.19 -2.42
CA ARG A 76 18.07 9.42 -1.63
C ARG A 76 17.85 10.66 -2.48
N ASN A 77 18.54 10.77 -3.61
CA ASN A 77 18.40 11.91 -4.53
C ASN A 77 16.96 12.07 -5.01
N LYS A 78 16.33 10.97 -5.43
CA LYS A 78 14.93 10.94 -5.86
C LYS A 78 13.96 11.40 -4.76
N LEU A 79 14.10 10.88 -3.55
CA LEU A 79 13.25 11.30 -2.42
C LEU A 79 13.48 12.77 -2.07
N LYS A 80 14.70 13.28 -2.24
CA LYS A 80 15.04 14.69 -2.01
C LYS A 80 14.36 15.59 -3.04
N THR A 81 14.43 15.23 -4.31
CA THR A 81 13.70 15.89 -5.39
C THR A 81 12.20 15.89 -5.12
N MET A 82 11.64 14.76 -4.66
CA MET A 82 10.22 14.69 -4.28
C MET A 82 9.88 15.67 -3.14
N LYS A 83 10.74 15.78 -2.13
CA LYS A 83 10.56 16.73 -1.02
C LYS A 83 10.61 18.19 -1.47
N GLU A 84 11.46 18.51 -2.46
CA GLU A 84 11.65 19.87 -2.97
C GLU A 84 10.55 20.29 -3.96
N THR A 85 10.04 19.34 -4.75
CA THR A 85 9.07 19.61 -5.83
C THR A 85 7.61 19.48 -5.39
N VAL A 86 7.33 18.73 -4.32
CA VAL A 86 5.97 18.55 -3.80
C VAL A 86 5.65 19.68 -2.82
N ASP A 87 5.00 20.71 -3.33
CA ASP A 87 4.46 21.82 -2.55
C ASP A 87 3.07 21.51 -1.95
N ASP A 88 2.58 22.41 -1.09
CA ASP A 88 1.25 22.27 -0.47
C ASP A 88 0.11 22.25 -1.51
N ALA A 89 0.24 23.02 -2.60
CA ALA A 89 -0.74 23.05 -3.66
C ALA A 89 -0.82 21.70 -4.39
N ARG A 90 0.32 21.03 -4.63
CA ARG A 90 0.36 19.69 -5.21
C ARG A 90 -0.26 18.66 -4.28
N ILE A 91 0.06 18.70 -2.99
CA ILE A 91 -0.53 17.80 -2.00
C ILE A 91 -2.05 17.98 -1.95
N LEU A 92 -2.54 19.22 -2.03
CA LEU A 92 -3.97 19.50 -2.05
C LEU A 92 -4.66 18.89 -3.28
N ARG A 93 -4.11 19.09 -4.49
CA ARG A 93 -4.65 18.48 -5.72
C ARG A 93 -4.66 16.96 -5.66
N ASP A 94 -3.57 16.36 -5.18
CA ASP A 94 -3.46 14.91 -5.02
C ASP A 94 -4.47 14.38 -3.98
N TRP A 95 -4.73 15.14 -2.91
CA TRP A 95 -5.75 14.82 -1.91
C TRP A 95 -7.16 14.85 -2.50
N GLU A 96 -7.49 15.89 -3.26
CA GLU A 96 -8.81 16.02 -3.92
C GLU A 96 -9.04 14.88 -4.90
N THR A 97 -8.02 14.55 -5.70
CA THR A 97 -8.05 13.40 -6.61
C THR A 97 -8.29 12.09 -5.85
N TRP A 98 -7.55 11.89 -4.75
CA TRP A 98 -7.75 10.71 -3.89
C TRP A 98 -9.18 10.64 -3.32
N MET A 99 -9.77 11.76 -2.90
CA MET A 99 -11.12 11.76 -2.34
C MET A 99 -12.19 11.38 -3.37
N GLN A 100 -12.01 11.79 -4.64
CA GLN A 100 -12.88 11.36 -5.73
C GLN A 100 -12.75 9.84 -5.97
N GLU A 101 -11.52 9.32 -6.03
CA GLU A 101 -11.26 7.89 -6.19
C GLU A 101 -11.83 7.07 -5.04
N LYS A 102 -11.58 7.51 -3.81
CA LYS A 102 -12.09 6.88 -2.58
C LYS A 102 -13.60 6.81 -2.59
N THR A 103 -14.27 7.89 -3.01
CA THR A 103 -15.73 7.93 -3.12
C THR A 103 -16.23 6.92 -4.15
N ALA A 104 -15.61 6.88 -5.34
CA ALA A 104 -15.96 5.90 -6.37
C ALA A 104 -15.78 4.45 -5.89
N ILE A 105 -14.70 4.16 -5.14
CA ILE A 105 -14.47 2.84 -4.53
C ILE A 105 -15.58 2.49 -3.53
N LEU A 106 -15.95 3.42 -2.66
CA LEU A 106 -16.99 3.19 -1.65
C LEU A 106 -18.37 2.96 -2.28
N VAL A 107 -18.74 3.76 -3.28
CA VAL A 107 -20.00 3.58 -4.02
C VAL A 107 -20.04 2.20 -4.69
N ARG A 108 -18.97 1.80 -5.40
CA ARG A 108 -18.90 0.49 -6.06
C ARG A 108 -19.00 -0.66 -5.06
N ARG A 109 -18.37 -0.54 -3.89
CA ARG A 109 -18.50 -1.53 -2.81
C ARG A 109 -19.93 -1.59 -2.28
N GLY A 110 -20.58 -0.45 -2.08
CA GLY A 110 -21.99 -0.37 -1.67
C GLY A 110 -22.91 -1.10 -2.65
N VAL A 111 -22.82 -0.78 -3.94
CA VAL A 111 -23.60 -1.44 -5.00
C VAL A 111 -23.37 -2.95 -5.00
N ARG A 112 -22.10 -3.39 -4.95
CA ARG A 112 -21.77 -4.83 -4.90
C ARG A 112 -22.39 -5.51 -3.69
N ASN A 113 -22.31 -4.91 -2.52
CA ASN A 113 -22.86 -5.48 -1.29
C ASN A 113 -24.40 -5.58 -1.37
N THR A 114 -25.07 -4.53 -1.84
CA THR A 114 -26.53 -4.56 -2.04
C THR A 114 -26.92 -5.66 -3.03
N ASN A 115 -26.20 -5.80 -4.14
CA ASN A 115 -26.48 -6.86 -5.11
C ASN A 115 -26.32 -8.26 -4.51
N LEU A 116 -25.26 -8.48 -3.72
CA LEU A 116 -25.05 -9.75 -3.02
C LEU A 116 -26.21 -10.07 -2.06
N ASN A 117 -26.63 -9.07 -1.27
CA ASN A 117 -27.74 -9.24 -0.32
C ASN A 117 -29.06 -9.57 -1.04
N LEU A 118 -29.36 -8.90 -2.16
CA LEU A 118 -30.56 -9.19 -2.96
C LEU A 118 -30.54 -10.60 -3.54
N HIS A 119 -29.37 -11.06 -4.03
CA HIS A 119 -29.24 -12.44 -4.51
C HIS A 119 -29.44 -13.47 -3.39
N GLU A 120 -28.92 -13.20 -2.20
CA GLU A 120 -29.14 -14.04 -1.02
C GLU A 120 -30.63 -14.09 -0.66
N GLU A 121 -31.30 -12.93 -0.60
CA GLU A 121 -32.73 -12.83 -0.31
C GLU A 121 -33.57 -13.61 -1.33
N ILE A 122 -33.36 -13.39 -2.63
CA ILE A 122 -34.06 -14.12 -3.71
C ILE A 122 -33.86 -15.63 -3.58
N ASN A 123 -32.62 -16.08 -3.35
CA ASN A 123 -32.33 -17.51 -3.19
C ASN A 123 -33.07 -18.11 -1.99
N THR A 124 -33.10 -17.41 -0.85
CA THR A 124 -33.83 -17.88 0.34
C THR A 124 -35.33 -17.96 0.12
N LEU A 125 -35.91 -17.05 -0.68
CA LEU A 125 -37.33 -17.08 -1.04
C LEU A 125 -37.64 -18.21 -2.03
N SER A 126 -36.74 -18.51 -2.97
CA SER A 126 -36.92 -19.57 -3.97
C SER A 126 -36.82 -21.00 -3.41
N LEU A 127 -36.25 -21.16 -2.21
CA LEU A 127 -36.10 -22.43 -1.51
C LEU A 127 -37.26 -22.74 -0.54
N ARG A 128 -38.26 -21.84 -0.46
CA ARG A 128 -39.51 -22.04 0.27
C ARG A 128 -40.62 -22.43 -0.69
#